data_AF-A0A7X9QEY6-F1
#
_entry.id   AF-A0A7X9QEY6-F1
#
_cell.length_a   1.000
_cell.length_b   1.000
_cell.length_c   1.000
_cell.angle_alpha   90.00
_cell.angle_beta   90.00
_cell.angle_gamma   90.00
#
_symmetry.space_group_name_H-M   'P 1'
#
loop_
_entity.id
_entity.type
_entity.pdbx_description
1 polymer ?
#
loop_
_entity_poly.entity_id
_entity_poly.type
_entity_poly.pdbx_seq_one_letter_code
_entity_poly.pdbx_strand_id
1 'polypeptide(L)'
;MAVPDAKPSRSRFRIRHACAVCGALIVISYGSAMIDTYGGLATRPHDCIVRQLAANPESAAVGVPGYPDWLSQHSGTVNDASCLNRTEVYGVVRPSNEAELGRAVAFAREHELKVSVAGARHSMGGQASWPGALAIDMTAMNRIAVDAASGTVRVGGGARWGQVLEALHPHGLSVSGMPSIDVLSVGGTISVNAHGVDFRTGSLAGTVRSLRLMKADGSVVTLDAGHDPELFHAVIGGYGLFGVIVEAELATEPNEMYRLEQRVLPAADLPGVLDALGSDENNRLMSADLATAGSPLLGEAVVYTYARFPGSVDEPVPALRHEPDSPPARFLFNLSRHGGVAQWLKWTLQRDLLPRVRQCDTSRNEALRAAEACLVARNQAMYSDLTLLHHK
;
A
#
# COMPACT_ATOMS: atom_id res chain seq x y z
N MET A 1 -74.32 20.26 -26.65
CA MET A 1 -73.34 20.02 -27.74
C MET A 1 -72.18 19.24 -27.12
N ALA A 2 -72.15 17.91 -27.30
CA ALA A 2 -71.10 17.06 -26.75
C ALA A 2 -69.96 16.93 -27.78
N VAL A 3 -68.75 17.29 -27.39
CA VAL A 3 -67.52 17.09 -28.18
C VAL A 3 -67.05 15.65 -27.96
N PRO A 4 -66.70 14.89 -29.01
CA PRO A 4 -66.20 13.53 -28.84
C PRO A 4 -64.72 13.52 -28.45
N ASP A 5 -64.41 12.72 -27.42
CA ASP A 5 -63.06 12.43 -26.93
C ASP A 5 -62.23 11.67 -27.99
N ALA A 6 -61.13 12.27 -28.43
CA ALA A 6 -60.20 11.65 -29.36
C ALA A 6 -59.31 10.63 -28.64
N LYS A 7 -59.56 9.33 -28.85
CA LYS A 7 -58.67 8.26 -28.37
C LYS A 7 -57.25 8.42 -28.97
N PRO A 8 -56.18 8.36 -28.15
CA PRO A 8 -54.82 8.46 -28.66
C PRO A 8 -54.49 7.27 -29.59
N SER A 9 -53.92 7.60 -30.76
CA SER A 9 -53.50 6.66 -31.79
C SER A 9 -52.51 5.61 -31.25
N ARG A 10 -52.83 4.32 -31.47
CA ARG A 10 -52.02 3.14 -31.07
C ARG A 10 -50.55 3.20 -31.52
N SER A 11 -50.21 4.00 -32.54
CA SER A 11 -48.84 4.17 -33.02
C SER A 11 -47.93 4.94 -32.05
N ARG A 12 -48.47 5.96 -31.35
CA ARG A 12 -47.71 6.78 -30.39
C ARG A 12 -47.37 6.01 -29.10
N PHE A 13 -48.18 5.01 -28.75
CA PHE A 13 -47.97 4.16 -27.58
C PHE A 13 -46.85 3.13 -27.80
N ARG A 14 -46.75 2.57 -29.01
CA ARG A 14 -45.67 1.64 -29.40
C ARG A 14 -44.30 2.31 -29.47
N ILE A 15 -44.22 3.55 -29.95
CA ILE A 15 -42.95 4.31 -30.01
C ILE A 15 -42.45 4.66 -28.61
N ARG A 16 -43.33 5.05 -27.67
CA ARG A 16 -42.96 5.33 -26.28
C ARG A 16 -42.49 4.08 -25.52
N HIS A 17 -43.13 2.93 -25.75
CA HIS A 17 -42.66 1.66 -25.17
C HIS A 17 -41.34 1.19 -25.78
N ALA A 18 -41.14 1.33 -27.09
CA ALA A 18 -39.87 1.01 -27.74
C ALA A 18 -38.72 1.90 -27.24
N CYS A 19 -38.95 3.21 -27.04
CA CYS A 19 -37.95 4.11 -26.47
C CYS A 19 -37.66 3.83 -24.98
N ALA A 20 -38.66 3.46 -24.18
CA ALA A 20 -38.46 3.08 -22.78
C ALA A 20 -37.70 1.75 -22.64
N VAL A 21 -37.98 0.77 -23.51
CA VAL A 21 -37.28 -0.52 -23.54
C VAL A 21 -35.85 -0.36 -24.08
N CYS A 22 -35.64 0.44 -25.14
CA CYS A 22 -34.28 0.75 -25.61
C CYS A 22 -33.48 1.57 -24.59
N GLY A 23 -34.10 2.52 -23.89
CA GLY A 23 -33.47 3.26 -22.80
C GLY A 23 -33.08 2.34 -21.64
N ALA A 24 -33.96 1.41 -21.25
CA ALA A 24 -33.65 0.41 -20.22
C ALA A 24 -32.53 -0.56 -20.67
N LEU A 25 -32.54 -1.01 -21.92
CA LEU A 25 -31.49 -1.90 -22.45
C LEU A 25 -30.13 -1.20 -22.62
N ILE A 26 -30.11 0.09 -22.97
CA ILE A 26 -28.88 0.91 -22.99
C ILE A 26 -28.38 1.12 -21.56
N VAL A 27 -29.24 1.41 -20.59
CA VAL A 27 -28.87 1.51 -19.16
C VAL A 27 -28.38 0.17 -18.60
N ILE A 28 -28.96 -0.95 -19.03
CA ILE A 28 -28.54 -2.30 -18.61
C ILE A 28 -27.22 -2.69 -19.28
N SER A 29 -27.01 -2.38 -20.56
CA SER A 29 -25.79 -2.76 -21.30
C SER A 29 -24.60 -1.82 -21.02
N TYR A 30 -24.82 -0.50 -20.91
CA TYR A 30 -23.80 0.41 -20.39
C TYR A 30 -23.61 0.19 -18.89
N GLY A 31 -24.67 -0.12 -18.15
CA GLY A 31 -24.60 -0.47 -16.73
C GLY A 31 -23.76 -1.72 -16.50
N SER A 32 -23.96 -2.79 -17.25
CA SER A 32 -23.16 -4.03 -17.14
C SER A 32 -21.71 -3.81 -17.54
N ALA A 33 -21.44 -3.09 -18.64
CA ALA A 33 -20.08 -2.76 -19.05
C ALA A 33 -19.36 -1.87 -18.01
N MET A 34 -20.08 -0.94 -17.38
CA MET A 34 -19.55 -0.10 -16.30
C MET A 34 -19.35 -0.90 -15.00
N ILE A 35 -20.24 -1.85 -14.68
CA ILE A 35 -20.09 -2.77 -13.55
C ILE A 35 -18.86 -3.67 -13.76
N ASP A 36 -18.67 -4.21 -14.95
CA ASP A 36 -17.50 -5.03 -15.28
C ASP A 36 -16.21 -4.19 -15.27
N THR A 37 -16.26 -2.93 -15.72
CA THR A 37 -15.11 -2.02 -15.70
C THR A 37 -14.73 -1.60 -14.27
N TYR A 38 -15.72 -1.27 -13.43
CA TYR A 38 -15.47 -0.77 -12.07
C TYR A 38 -15.33 -1.88 -11.02
N GLY A 39 -15.99 -3.02 -11.21
CA GLY A 39 -16.03 -4.15 -10.28
C GLY A 39 -15.31 -5.40 -10.77
N GLY A 40 -14.83 -5.46 -12.01
CA GLY A 40 -14.15 -6.63 -12.56
C GLY A 40 -12.92 -7.07 -11.74
N LEU A 41 -12.61 -8.37 -11.84
CA LEU A 41 -11.37 -8.94 -11.32
C LEU A 41 -10.16 -8.18 -11.90
N ALA A 42 -9.07 -8.06 -11.13
CA ALA A 42 -7.82 -7.52 -11.64
C ALA A 42 -7.21 -8.53 -12.65
N THR A 43 -7.71 -8.54 -13.89
CA THR A 43 -7.30 -9.53 -14.90
C THR A 43 -6.27 -9.01 -15.89
N ARG A 44 -5.93 -7.72 -15.83
CA ARG A 44 -4.92 -7.16 -16.74
C ARG A 44 -3.54 -7.42 -16.16
N PRO A 45 -2.57 -7.91 -16.96
CA PRO A 45 -1.17 -7.84 -16.59
C PRO A 45 -0.88 -6.42 -16.12
N HIS A 46 -0.11 -6.27 -15.04
CA HIS A 46 0.45 -4.99 -14.59
C HIS A 46 1.45 -4.39 -15.61
N ASP A 47 1.40 -4.84 -16.86
CA ASP A 47 2.16 -4.30 -17.96
C ASP A 47 1.61 -2.92 -18.26
N CYS A 48 2.44 -1.95 -17.89
CA CYS A 48 2.58 -0.59 -18.35
C CYS A 48 2.11 -0.34 -19.82
N ILE A 49 0.81 -0.49 -20.08
CA ILE A 49 0.13 -0.19 -21.36
C ILE A 49 -0.29 1.30 -21.41
N VAL A 50 -0.08 2.04 -20.32
CA VAL A 50 -0.23 3.50 -20.33
C VAL A 50 0.89 4.06 -21.19
N ARG A 51 0.51 4.51 -22.39
CA ARG A 51 1.25 5.29 -23.40
C ARG A 51 2.76 5.34 -23.21
N GLN A 52 3.50 4.97 -24.25
CA GLN A 52 4.79 5.58 -24.56
C GLN A 52 4.63 7.11 -24.54
N LEU A 53 4.68 7.73 -23.37
CA LEU A 53 5.14 9.09 -23.26
C LEU A 53 6.56 8.99 -23.80
N ALA A 54 6.78 9.61 -24.95
CA ALA A 54 8.07 9.70 -25.58
C ALA A 54 8.99 10.50 -24.65
N ALA A 55 9.49 9.84 -23.61
CA ALA A 55 10.73 10.22 -23.00
C ALA A 55 11.77 9.75 -24.01
N ASN A 56 12.33 10.69 -24.77
CA ASN A 56 13.73 10.59 -25.13
C ASN A 56 14.48 11.13 -23.91
N PRO A 57 14.83 10.32 -22.89
CA PRO A 57 16.06 10.62 -22.22
C PRO A 57 17.15 10.46 -23.30
N GLU A 58 18.12 11.36 -23.37
CA GLU A 58 19.39 10.97 -23.97
C GLU A 58 19.79 9.69 -23.25
N SER A 59 19.68 8.55 -23.93
CA SER A 59 20.20 7.30 -23.43
C SER A 59 21.66 7.61 -23.14
N ALA A 60 22.03 7.70 -21.87
CA ALA A 60 23.44 7.73 -21.52
C ALA A 60 23.95 6.39 -22.05
N ALA A 61 24.57 6.42 -23.24
CA ALA A 61 25.22 5.27 -23.82
C ALA A 61 26.39 4.98 -22.90
N VAL A 62 26.14 4.22 -21.84
CA VAL A 62 27.18 3.87 -20.90
C VAL A 62 28.09 2.92 -21.66
N GLY A 63 29.32 3.34 -21.90
CA GLY A 63 30.36 2.55 -22.58
C GLY A 63 30.84 1.37 -21.74
N VAL A 64 29.93 0.67 -21.05
CA VAL A 64 30.24 -0.48 -20.21
C VAL A 64 30.37 -1.70 -21.10
N PRO A 65 31.48 -2.46 -20.99
CA PRO A 65 31.69 -3.67 -21.77
C PRO A 65 30.67 -4.75 -21.37
N GLY A 66 29.88 -5.21 -22.36
CA GLY A 66 28.97 -6.37 -22.23
C GLY A 66 27.95 -6.26 -21.10
N TYR A 67 27.19 -7.35 -20.90
CA TYR A 67 26.29 -7.52 -19.76
C TYR A 67 26.77 -8.73 -18.95
N PRO A 68 26.95 -8.62 -17.62
CA PRO A 68 27.25 -9.78 -16.81
C PRO A 68 26.10 -10.79 -16.79
N ASP A 69 26.41 -12.08 -16.83
CA ASP A 69 25.41 -13.17 -16.87
C ASP A 69 24.51 -13.24 -15.62
N TRP A 70 24.91 -12.59 -14.52
CA TRP A 70 24.14 -12.53 -13.26
C TRP A 70 23.09 -11.41 -13.24
N LEU A 71 22.98 -10.60 -14.30
CA LEU A 71 21.87 -9.68 -14.45
C LEU A 71 20.58 -10.44 -14.72
N SER A 72 19.52 -10.10 -14.00
CA SER A 72 18.16 -10.57 -14.27
C SER A 72 17.53 -9.91 -15.49
N GLN A 73 18.05 -8.75 -15.92
CA GLN A 73 17.59 -8.02 -17.10
C GLN A 73 18.77 -7.26 -17.73
N HIS A 74 18.94 -7.40 -19.04
CA HIS A 74 19.91 -6.64 -19.83
C HIS A 74 19.22 -5.43 -20.47
N SER A 75 19.68 -4.21 -20.19
CA SER A 75 19.09 -2.96 -20.71
C SER A 75 17.59 -2.83 -20.41
N GLY A 76 16.89 -1.97 -21.14
CA GLY A 76 15.45 -1.79 -21.04
C GLY A 76 15.06 -0.80 -19.95
N THR A 77 13.84 -0.94 -19.43
CA THR A 77 13.27 0.01 -18.48
C THR A 77 12.85 -0.67 -17.19
N VAL A 78 12.88 0.09 -16.09
CA VAL A 78 12.19 -0.21 -14.85
C VAL A 78 11.07 0.80 -14.63
N ASN A 79 10.16 0.48 -13.73
CA ASN A 79 9.09 1.38 -13.31
C ASN A 79 8.77 1.16 -11.84
N ASP A 80 8.11 2.13 -11.23
CA ASP A 80 7.56 2.01 -9.88
C ASP A 80 6.10 1.50 -9.92
N ALA A 81 5.51 1.30 -8.74
CA ALA A 81 4.15 0.79 -8.58
C ALA A 81 3.07 1.68 -9.21
N SER A 82 3.35 2.99 -9.44
CA SER A 82 2.45 3.88 -10.17
C SER A 82 2.43 3.61 -11.67
N CYS A 83 3.50 2.99 -12.19
CA CYS A 83 3.77 2.88 -13.62
C CYS A 83 3.98 4.21 -14.36
N LEU A 84 4.12 5.34 -13.66
CA LEU A 84 4.27 6.67 -14.27
C LEU A 84 5.72 7.13 -14.44
N ASN A 85 6.69 6.43 -13.83
CA ASN A 85 8.11 6.82 -13.85
C ASN A 85 8.97 5.77 -14.55
N ARG A 86 8.60 5.43 -15.80
CA ARG A 86 9.39 4.52 -16.64
C ARG A 86 10.78 5.11 -16.86
N THR A 87 11.80 4.37 -16.45
CA THR A 87 13.20 4.83 -16.45
C THR A 87 14.07 3.80 -17.17
N GLU A 88 14.84 4.23 -18.17
CA GLU A 88 15.85 3.38 -18.82
C GLU A 88 17.00 3.08 -17.86
N VAL A 89 17.45 1.83 -17.83
CA VAL A 89 18.52 1.38 -16.94
C VAL A 89 19.56 0.60 -17.71
N TYR A 90 20.79 0.55 -17.19
CA TYR A 90 21.83 -0.31 -17.75
C TYR A 90 21.40 -1.79 -17.67
N GLY A 91 20.85 -2.20 -16.53
CA GLY A 91 20.34 -3.54 -16.32
C GLY A 91 19.78 -3.69 -14.91
N VAL A 92 19.14 -4.82 -14.65
CA VAL A 92 18.59 -5.16 -13.32
C VAL A 92 19.32 -6.37 -12.78
N VAL A 93 19.77 -6.29 -11.53
CA VAL A 93 20.26 -7.42 -10.74
C VAL A 93 19.30 -7.68 -9.58
N ARG A 94 19.08 -8.95 -9.28
CA ARG A 94 18.19 -9.39 -8.19
C ARG A 94 18.96 -10.27 -7.21
N PRO A 95 19.82 -9.68 -6.35
CA PRO A 95 20.64 -10.46 -5.43
C PRO A 95 19.76 -11.18 -4.41
N SER A 96 20.14 -12.41 -4.08
CA SER A 96 19.51 -13.24 -3.05
C SER A 96 20.29 -13.26 -1.74
N ASN A 97 21.53 -12.75 -1.74
CA ASN A 97 22.45 -12.76 -0.61
C ASN A 97 23.45 -11.60 -0.69
N GLU A 98 24.17 -11.37 0.41
CA GLU A 98 25.15 -10.28 0.54
C GLU A 98 26.31 -10.39 -0.47
N ALA A 99 26.76 -11.59 -0.81
CA ALA A 99 27.86 -11.75 -1.77
C ALA A 99 27.44 -11.30 -3.17
N GLU A 100 26.22 -11.66 -3.60
CA GLU A 100 25.64 -11.19 -4.87
C GLU A 100 25.45 -9.68 -4.90
N LEU A 101 24.93 -9.10 -3.82
CA LEU A 101 24.77 -7.66 -3.69
C LEU A 101 26.13 -6.95 -3.75
N GLY A 102 27.14 -7.47 -3.03
CA GLY A 102 28.49 -6.93 -3.03
C GLY A 102 29.16 -6.99 -4.41
N ARG A 103 28.95 -8.08 -5.17
CA ARG A 103 29.41 -8.18 -6.56
C ARG A 103 28.76 -7.11 -7.45
N ALA A 104 27.46 -6.86 -7.29
CA ALA A 104 26.75 -5.83 -8.05
C ALA A 104 27.27 -4.42 -7.73
N VAL A 105 27.48 -4.11 -6.44
CA VAL A 105 28.03 -2.80 -6.01
C VAL A 105 29.46 -2.62 -6.52
N ALA A 106 30.30 -3.66 -6.44
CA ALA A 106 31.66 -3.62 -6.96
C ALA A 106 31.70 -3.40 -8.48
N PHE A 107 30.85 -4.11 -9.23
CA PHE A 107 30.71 -3.93 -10.68
C PHE A 107 30.27 -2.50 -11.03
N ALA A 108 29.25 -1.98 -10.34
CA ALA A 108 28.78 -0.62 -10.59
C ALA A 108 29.89 0.41 -10.35
N ARG A 109 30.71 0.21 -9.31
CA ARG A 109 31.86 1.06 -9.01
C ARG A 109 32.96 0.96 -10.07
N GLU A 110 33.31 -0.25 -10.50
CA GLU A 110 34.34 -0.49 -11.52
C GLU A 110 33.98 0.14 -12.88
N HIS A 111 32.70 0.18 -13.20
CA HIS A 111 32.18 0.71 -14.47
C HIS A 111 31.52 2.08 -14.36
N GLU A 112 31.73 2.79 -13.24
CA GLU A 112 31.20 4.14 -12.99
C GLU A 112 29.67 4.27 -13.18
N LEU A 113 28.94 3.19 -12.95
CA LEU A 113 27.48 3.16 -13.00
C LEU A 113 26.90 3.76 -11.72
N LYS A 114 25.87 4.60 -11.89
CA LYS A 114 24.97 4.93 -10.77
C LYS A 114 24.26 3.67 -10.30
N VAL A 115 23.94 3.61 -9.01
CA VAL A 115 23.19 2.51 -8.40
C VAL A 115 21.81 3.02 -8.02
N SER A 116 20.77 2.29 -8.40
CA SER A 116 19.40 2.49 -7.91
C SER A 116 18.98 1.25 -7.15
N VAL A 117 18.46 1.42 -5.93
CA VAL A 117 18.08 0.28 -5.07
C VAL A 117 16.60 0.36 -4.80
N ALA A 118 15.88 -0.74 -5.02
CA ALA A 118 14.46 -0.80 -4.74
C ALA A 118 14.05 -2.18 -4.23
N GLY A 119 13.24 -2.20 -3.17
CA GLY A 119 12.49 -3.39 -2.78
C GLY A 119 11.15 -3.40 -3.51
N ALA A 120 10.15 -2.80 -2.86
CA ALA A 120 8.78 -2.81 -3.33
C ALA A 120 8.48 -1.91 -4.55
N ARG A 121 9.37 -0.97 -4.84
CA ARG A 121 9.20 0.07 -5.87
C ARG A 121 7.95 0.92 -5.68
N HIS A 122 7.58 1.25 -4.43
CA HIS A 122 6.45 2.14 -4.12
C HIS A 122 6.83 3.62 -3.98
N SER A 123 8.07 4.00 -4.32
CA SER A 123 8.49 5.40 -4.42
C SER A 123 7.98 5.99 -5.75
N MET A 124 6.72 6.46 -5.76
CA MET A 124 5.97 6.84 -6.96
C MET A 124 6.35 8.20 -7.59
N GLY A 125 7.51 8.76 -7.25
CA GLY A 125 8.03 10.02 -7.79
C GLY A 125 9.41 9.89 -8.43
N GLY A 126 9.76 8.68 -8.91
CA GLY A 126 11.05 8.42 -9.56
C GLY A 126 12.24 8.28 -8.62
N GLN A 127 12.05 8.35 -7.29
CA GLN A 127 13.16 8.31 -6.32
C GLN A 127 13.91 6.97 -6.30
N ALA A 128 13.26 5.90 -6.77
CA ALA A 128 13.82 4.54 -6.74
C ALA A 128 14.56 4.16 -8.04
N SER A 129 14.71 5.07 -9.01
CA SER A 129 15.33 4.76 -10.29
C SER A 129 16.06 5.95 -10.89
N TRP A 130 17.20 5.69 -11.52
CA TRP A 130 18.01 6.71 -12.18
C TRP A 130 18.36 6.27 -13.61
N PRO A 131 18.28 7.16 -14.61
CA PRO A 131 18.59 6.82 -16.00
C PRO A 131 19.99 6.23 -16.17
N GLY A 132 20.08 5.05 -16.81
CA GLY A 132 21.35 4.35 -17.07
C GLY A 132 21.99 3.70 -15.83
N ALA A 133 21.32 3.69 -14.67
CA ALA A 133 21.85 3.06 -13.48
C ALA A 133 21.84 1.52 -13.56
N LEU A 134 22.67 0.87 -12.76
CA LEU A 134 22.46 -0.52 -12.35
C LEU A 134 21.35 -0.55 -11.31
N ALA A 135 20.21 -1.14 -11.67
CA ALA A 135 19.07 -1.28 -10.78
C ALA A 135 19.21 -2.56 -9.93
N ILE A 136 19.22 -2.40 -8.61
CA ILE A 136 19.28 -3.49 -7.63
C ILE A 136 17.87 -3.75 -7.11
N ASP A 137 17.31 -4.88 -7.51
CA ASP A 137 16.04 -5.40 -7.04
C ASP A 137 16.27 -6.23 -5.76
N MET A 138 15.91 -5.66 -4.62
CA MET A 138 16.09 -6.30 -3.32
C MET A 138 15.07 -7.40 -3.02
N THR A 139 14.05 -7.64 -3.85
CA THR A 139 12.91 -8.51 -3.50
C THR A 139 13.28 -9.98 -3.23
N ALA A 140 14.46 -10.44 -3.64
CA ALA A 140 14.97 -11.77 -3.30
C ALA A 140 15.73 -11.80 -1.96
N MET A 141 16.09 -10.65 -1.40
CA MET A 141 16.65 -10.50 -0.04
C MET A 141 15.52 -10.32 0.98
N ASN A 142 14.65 -11.32 1.08
CA ASN A 142 13.39 -11.27 1.84
C ASN A 142 13.32 -12.31 2.98
N ARG A 143 14.48 -12.78 3.47
CA ARG A 143 14.56 -13.74 4.57
C ARG A 143 13.97 -13.14 5.85
N ILE A 144 13.19 -13.93 6.58
CA ILE A 144 12.61 -13.56 7.87
C ILE A 144 12.97 -14.63 8.90
N ALA A 145 13.47 -14.20 10.05
CA ALA A 145 13.79 -15.06 11.18
C ALA A 145 13.23 -14.46 12.47
N VAL A 146 12.29 -15.17 13.09
CA VAL A 146 11.64 -14.74 14.34
C VAL A 146 12.43 -15.28 15.54
N ASP A 147 12.73 -14.40 16.49
CA ASP A 147 13.23 -14.77 17.81
C ASP A 147 12.17 -14.41 18.86
N ALA A 148 11.29 -15.36 19.13
CA ALA A 148 10.21 -15.18 20.08
C ALA A 148 10.68 -15.05 21.53
N ALA A 149 11.89 -15.53 21.85
CA ALA A 149 12.43 -15.43 23.20
C ALA A 149 12.93 -14.01 23.50
N SER A 150 13.57 -13.35 22.53
CA SER A 150 13.99 -11.95 22.66
C SER A 150 12.91 -10.94 22.24
N GLY A 151 11.80 -11.39 21.65
CA GLY A 151 10.74 -10.51 21.16
C GLY A 151 11.19 -9.67 19.96
N THR A 152 11.99 -10.25 19.08
CA THR A 152 12.51 -9.57 17.89
C THR A 152 12.30 -10.38 16.61
N VAL A 153 12.42 -9.71 15.48
CA VAL A 153 12.44 -10.35 14.16
C VAL A 153 13.54 -9.74 13.30
N ARG A 154 14.37 -10.60 12.71
CA ARG A 154 15.34 -10.18 11.68
C ARG A 154 14.74 -10.35 10.31
N VAL A 155 14.77 -9.29 9.53
CA VAL A 155 14.05 -9.19 8.25
C VAL A 155 14.95 -8.60 7.18
N GLY A 156 15.08 -9.30 6.05
CA GLY A 156 15.77 -8.79 4.88
C GLY A 156 15.10 -7.54 4.30
N GLY A 157 15.89 -6.58 3.80
CA GLY A 157 15.40 -5.30 3.32
C GLY A 157 14.36 -5.38 2.18
N GLY A 158 14.34 -6.50 1.44
CA GLY A 158 13.38 -6.78 0.38
C GLY A 158 12.06 -7.41 0.81
N ALA A 159 11.96 -7.89 2.06
CA ALA A 159 10.75 -8.52 2.57
C ALA A 159 9.58 -7.53 2.61
N ARG A 160 8.36 -8.03 2.36
CA ARG A 160 7.12 -7.26 2.49
C ARG A 160 6.57 -7.37 3.90
N TRP A 161 5.96 -6.31 4.42
CA TRP A 161 5.38 -6.32 5.76
C TRP A 161 4.33 -7.43 5.95
N GLY A 162 3.53 -7.76 4.93
CA GLY A 162 2.58 -8.87 4.97
C GLY A 162 3.27 -10.21 5.25
N GLN A 163 4.46 -10.45 4.68
CA GLN A 163 5.27 -11.65 4.95
C GLN A 163 5.79 -11.66 6.38
N VAL A 164 6.15 -10.49 6.93
CA VAL A 164 6.61 -10.36 8.33
C VAL A 164 5.47 -10.66 9.30
N LEU A 165 4.27 -10.13 9.06
CA LEU A 165 3.09 -10.42 9.87
C LEU A 165 2.72 -11.91 9.82
N GLU A 166 2.77 -12.54 8.65
CA GLU A 166 2.54 -13.98 8.47
C GLU A 166 3.58 -14.83 9.23
N ALA A 167 4.86 -14.43 9.21
CA ALA A 167 5.92 -15.13 9.93
C ALA A 167 5.81 -14.99 11.45
N LEU A 168 5.35 -13.83 11.96
CA LEU A 168 5.21 -13.57 13.39
C LEU A 168 3.95 -14.20 13.99
N HIS A 169 2.89 -14.34 13.20
CA HIS A 169 1.58 -14.78 13.68
C HIS A 169 1.57 -16.12 14.43
N PRO A 170 2.26 -17.20 13.96
CA PRO A 170 2.31 -18.48 14.68
C PRO A 170 3.00 -18.40 16.05
N HIS A 171 3.78 -17.34 16.29
CA HIS A 171 4.47 -17.11 17.56
C HIS A 171 3.67 -16.22 18.52
N GLY A 172 2.44 -15.82 18.16
CA GLY A 172 1.65 -14.88 18.96
C GLY A 172 2.25 -13.47 18.97
N LEU A 173 3.02 -13.12 17.93
CA LEU A 173 3.71 -11.84 17.82
C LEU A 173 3.21 -11.01 16.63
N SER A 174 3.44 -9.71 16.72
CA SER A 174 3.19 -8.67 15.73
C SER A 174 4.38 -7.75 15.63
N VAL A 175 4.51 -7.02 14.53
CA VAL A 175 5.43 -5.88 14.46
C VAL A 175 4.97 -4.78 15.42
N SER A 176 5.92 -4.08 16.05
CA SER A 176 5.62 -2.90 16.87
C SER A 176 5.07 -1.76 16.02
N GLY A 177 5.58 -1.58 14.81
CA GLY A 177 5.08 -0.57 13.87
C GLY A 177 5.36 -0.97 12.43
N MET A 178 4.51 -0.52 11.53
CA MET A 178 4.67 -0.65 10.08
C MET A 178 3.81 0.42 9.39
N PRO A 179 4.06 0.71 8.11
CA PRO A 179 3.16 1.54 7.33
C PRO A 179 1.74 0.96 7.25
N SER A 180 0.77 1.83 6.96
CA SER A 180 -0.65 1.49 6.82
C SER A 180 -1.01 0.51 5.70
N ILE A 181 -0.02 0.00 4.94
CA ILE A 181 -0.15 -1.00 3.88
C ILE A 181 0.97 -2.03 4.00
N ASP A 182 0.64 -3.29 3.76
CA ASP A 182 1.52 -4.43 4.02
C ASP A 182 2.34 -4.90 2.80
N VAL A 183 2.02 -4.33 1.63
CA VAL A 183 2.72 -4.59 0.37
C VAL A 183 4.04 -3.84 0.25
N LEU A 184 4.40 -2.97 1.19
CA LEU A 184 5.67 -2.23 1.14
C LEU A 184 6.85 -3.08 1.62
N SER A 185 8.04 -2.80 1.10
CA SER A 185 9.27 -3.47 1.53
C SER A 185 9.84 -2.83 2.79
N VAL A 186 10.30 -3.64 3.74
CA VAL A 186 10.87 -3.19 5.02
C VAL A 186 12.00 -2.18 4.82
N GLY A 187 12.99 -2.49 3.97
CA GLY A 187 14.15 -1.62 3.73
C GLY A 187 13.73 -0.23 3.22
N GLY A 188 12.90 -0.19 2.18
CA GLY A 188 12.39 1.07 1.63
C GLY A 188 11.60 1.91 2.65
N THR A 189 10.83 1.26 3.53
CA THR A 189 10.03 1.96 4.55
C THR A 189 10.88 2.48 5.71
N ILE A 190 11.95 1.78 6.08
CA ILE A 190 12.95 2.27 7.04
C ILE A 190 13.72 3.46 6.43
N SER A 191 14.09 3.39 5.15
CA SER A 191 14.80 4.47 4.46
C SER A 191 14.02 5.78 4.40
N VAL A 192 12.70 5.77 4.53
CA VAL A 192 11.88 7.00 4.62
C VAL A 192 11.34 7.27 6.02
N ASN A 193 11.77 6.48 7.02
CA ASN A 193 11.25 6.48 8.38
C ASN A 193 9.71 6.52 8.44
N ALA A 194 9.08 5.60 7.72
CA ALA A 194 7.63 5.56 7.60
C ALA A 194 6.93 5.41 8.97
N HIS A 195 5.66 5.78 9.00
CA HIS A 195 4.76 5.56 10.14
C HIS A 195 3.48 4.87 9.66
N GLY A 196 2.63 4.44 10.60
CA GLY A 196 1.35 3.82 10.27
C GLY A 196 0.28 4.13 11.29
N VAL A 197 -0.62 3.17 11.50
CA VAL A 197 -1.80 3.30 12.36
C VAL A 197 -1.51 3.12 13.85
N ASP A 198 -0.35 2.59 14.23
CA ASP A 198 0.08 2.58 15.63
C ASP A 198 0.68 3.93 16.01
N PHE A 199 -0.14 4.78 16.63
CA PHE A 199 0.25 6.12 17.06
C PHE A 199 1.22 6.12 18.25
N ARG A 200 1.31 5.01 19.00
CA ARG A 200 2.14 4.90 20.21
C ARG A 200 3.59 4.66 19.85
N THR A 201 3.83 3.91 18.78
CA THR A 201 5.16 3.64 18.24
C THR A 201 5.73 4.84 17.50
N GLY A 202 4.87 5.69 16.93
CA GLY A 202 5.28 6.80 16.08
C GLY A 202 5.84 6.32 14.74
N SER A 203 7.06 6.73 14.42
CA SER A 203 7.76 6.29 13.21
C SER A 203 8.52 4.97 13.43
N LEU A 204 8.91 4.31 12.34
CA LEU A 204 9.67 3.06 12.38
C LEU A 204 10.98 3.16 13.17
N ALA A 205 11.59 4.35 13.27
CA ALA A 205 12.83 4.56 14.02
C ALA A 205 12.78 3.98 15.44
N GLY A 206 11.65 4.09 16.14
CA GLY A 206 11.48 3.56 17.51
C GLY A 206 11.42 2.02 17.58
N THR A 207 11.28 1.34 16.45
CA THR A 207 11.14 -0.12 16.34
C THR A 207 12.42 -0.83 15.92
N VAL A 208 13.33 -0.11 15.27
CA VAL A 208 14.58 -0.70 14.75
C VAL A 208 15.56 -0.90 15.90
N ARG A 209 16.01 -2.13 16.10
CA ARG A 209 17.02 -2.50 17.11
C ARG A 209 18.43 -2.48 16.54
N SER A 210 18.60 -3.01 15.33
CA SER A 210 19.85 -2.97 14.60
C SER A 210 19.63 -3.04 13.10
N LEU A 211 20.64 -2.62 12.33
CA LEU A 211 20.67 -2.69 10.87
C LEU A 211 21.96 -3.35 10.40
N ARG A 212 21.87 -4.24 9.41
CA ARG A 212 23.01 -4.60 8.55
C ARG A 212 22.97 -3.72 7.30
N LEU A 213 24.01 -2.90 7.12
CA LEU A 213 24.10 -1.94 6.02
C LEU A 213 25.29 -2.30 5.12
N MET A 214 25.05 -2.47 3.82
CA MET A 214 26.12 -2.51 2.82
C MET A 214 26.45 -1.10 2.34
N LYS A 215 27.69 -0.68 2.52
CA LYS A 215 28.19 0.62 2.06
C LYS A 215 28.61 0.58 0.58
N ALA A 216 28.91 1.75 0.02
CA ALA A 216 29.37 1.89 -1.37
C ALA A 216 30.72 1.18 -1.68
N ASP A 217 31.55 0.92 -0.66
CA ASP A 217 32.76 0.12 -0.80
C ASP A 217 32.48 -1.39 -0.92
N GLY A 218 31.25 -1.84 -0.64
CA GLY A 218 30.81 -3.23 -0.62
C GLY A 218 30.96 -3.92 0.73
N SER A 219 31.52 -3.25 1.74
CA SER A 219 31.59 -3.78 3.10
C SER A 219 30.23 -3.70 3.80
N VAL A 220 29.95 -4.68 4.65
CA VAL A 220 28.73 -4.75 5.46
C VAL A 220 29.07 -4.41 6.91
N VAL A 221 28.37 -3.44 7.48
CA VAL A 221 28.50 -3.03 8.87
C VAL A 221 27.21 -3.32 9.63
N THR A 222 27.32 -3.60 10.93
CA THR A 222 26.17 -3.69 11.84
C THR A 222 26.07 -2.38 12.61
N LEU A 223 24.89 -1.79 12.63
CA LEU A 223 24.60 -0.49 13.23
C LEU A 223 23.51 -0.64 14.28
N ASP A 224 23.72 -0.06 15.46
CA ASP A 224 22.73 0.00 16.53
C ASP A 224 23.04 1.18 17.47
N ALA A 225 22.30 1.31 18.57
CA ALA A 225 22.51 2.41 19.52
C ALA A 225 23.88 2.39 20.24
N GLY A 226 24.57 1.26 20.27
CA GLY A 226 25.92 1.08 20.82
C GLY A 226 27.04 1.00 19.78
N HIS A 227 26.72 0.73 18.52
CA HIS A 227 27.68 0.56 17.42
C HIS A 227 27.37 1.53 16.26
N ASP A 228 28.21 2.56 16.12
CA ASP A 228 28.06 3.65 15.14
C ASP A 228 26.65 4.30 15.16
N PRO A 229 26.26 4.88 16.32
CA PRO A 229 24.91 5.41 16.51
C PRO A 229 24.60 6.59 15.58
N GLU A 230 25.61 7.36 15.17
CA GLU A 230 25.43 8.47 14.22
C GLU A 230 24.97 7.94 12.87
N LEU A 231 25.67 6.94 12.31
CA LEU A 231 25.27 6.33 11.06
C LEU A 231 23.96 5.54 11.20
N PHE A 232 23.73 4.85 12.32
CA PHE A 232 22.47 4.17 12.62
C PHE A 232 21.27 5.11 12.47
N HIS A 233 21.32 6.28 13.11
CA HIS A 233 20.25 7.28 13.02
C HIS A 233 20.17 7.95 11.64
N ALA A 234 21.29 8.16 10.95
CA ALA A 234 21.31 8.76 9.62
C ALA A 234 20.69 7.85 8.54
N VAL A 235 20.87 6.53 8.65
CA VAL A 235 20.31 5.55 7.71
C VAL A 235 18.78 5.52 7.76
N ILE A 236 18.20 5.63 8.96
CA ILE A 236 16.75 5.63 9.16
C ILE A 236 16.18 6.99 8.70
N GLY A 237 15.38 6.99 7.64
CA GLY A 237 14.97 8.24 6.98
C GLY A 237 16.03 8.85 6.06
N GLY A 238 17.15 8.16 5.83
CA GLY A 238 18.27 8.62 4.99
C GLY A 238 18.07 8.41 3.49
N TYR A 239 16.88 7.99 3.04
CA TYR A 239 16.52 7.77 1.64
C TYR A 239 17.47 6.84 0.85
N GLY A 240 18.17 5.93 1.55
CA GLY A 240 19.14 5.00 0.95
C GLY A 240 20.48 5.64 0.54
N LEU A 241 20.75 6.88 0.97
CA LEU A 241 21.97 7.62 0.59
C LEU A 241 23.25 7.09 1.26
N PHE A 242 23.12 6.41 2.39
CA PHE A 242 24.25 5.92 3.19
C PHE A 242 24.64 4.47 2.85
N GLY A 243 23.81 3.75 2.10
CA GLY A 243 24.03 2.35 1.75
C GLY A 243 22.73 1.58 1.57
N VAL A 244 22.87 0.27 1.34
CA VAL A 244 21.76 -0.66 1.16
C VAL A 244 21.47 -1.36 2.48
N ILE A 245 20.25 -1.19 3.00
CA ILE A 245 19.77 -1.96 4.16
C ILE A 245 19.58 -3.41 3.71
N VAL A 246 20.44 -4.29 4.20
CA VAL A 246 20.44 -5.72 3.88
C VAL A 246 19.45 -6.45 4.78
N GLU A 247 19.50 -6.17 6.08
CA GLU A 247 18.69 -6.78 7.13
C GLU A 247 18.40 -5.72 8.20
N ALA A 248 17.22 -5.78 8.80
CA ALA A 248 16.85 -5.02 9.98
C ALA A 248 16.39 -5.98 11.07
N GLU A 249 16.83 -5.76 12.30
CA GLU A 249 16.23 -6.35 13.48
C GLU A 249 15.17 -5.39 14.03
N LEU A 250 13.94 -5.87 14.16
CA LEU A 250 12.79 -5.08 14.58
C LEU A 250 12.25 -5.62 15.91
N ALA A 251 11.82 -4.70 16.76
CA ALA A 251 11.02 -5.04 17.94
C ALA A 251 9.67 -5.63 17.53
N THR A 252 9.18 -6.56 18.34
CA THR A 252 7.84 -7.14 18.21
C THR A 252 6.99 -6.79 19.43
N GLU A 253 5.68 -6.91 19.26
CA GLU A 253 4.67 -6.78 20.31
C GLU A 253 3.82 -8.06 20.34
N PRO A 254 3.11 -8.35 21.44
CA PRO A 254 2.09 -9.39 21.45
C PRO A 254 1.04 -9.17 20.36
N ASN A 255 0.66 -10.23 19.66
CA ASN A 255 -0.48 -10.23 18.76
C ASN A 255 -1.76 -10.43 19.59
N GLU A 256 -2.44 -9.34 19.91
CA GLU A 256 -3.62 -9.33 20.79
C GLU A 256 -4.91 -9.21 20.00
N MET A 257 -6.04 -9.52 20.64
CA MET A 257 -7.38 -9.25 20.10
C MET A 257 -7.81 -7.81 20.41
N TYR A 258 -8.36 -7.14 19.40
CA TYR A 258 -8.87 -5.78 19.44
C TYR A 258 -10.29 -5.71 18.94
N ARG A 259 -11.03 -4.71 19.44
CA ARG A 259 -12.33 -4.29 18.95
C ARG A 259 -12.20 -3.01 18.15
N LEU A 260 -12.72 -3.02 16.92
CA LEU A 260 -12.88 -1.84 16.09
C LEU A 260 -14.05 -1.00 16.62
N GLU A 261 -13.76 0.25 16.95
CA GLU A 261 -14.75 1.28 17.24
C GLU A 261 -14.69 2.39 16.19
N GLN A 262 -15.83 3.02 15.94
CA GLN A 262 -15.97 4.11 14.99
C GLN A 262 -16.60 5.32 15.67
N ARG A 263 -16.05 6.51 15.43
CA ARG A 263 -16.64 7.79 15.84
C ARG A 263 -16.76 8.70 14.64
N VAL A 264 -17.92 9.34 14.51
CA VAL A 264 -18.17 10.37 13.49
C VAL A 264 -18.27 11.70 14.20
N LEU A 265 -17.54 12.70 13.72
CA LEU A 265 -17.47 14.00 14.36
C LEU A 265 -17.27 15.12 13.33
N PRO A 266 -17.58 16.37 13.68
CA PRO A 266 -17.10 17.53 12.93
C PRO A 266 -15.58 17.51 12.84
N ALA A 267 -15.02 17.80 11.66
CA ALA A 267 -13.57 17.79 11.48
C ALA A 267 -12.84 18.82 12.36
N ALA A 268 -13.53 19.90 12.75
CA ALA A 268 -13.01 20.90 13.69
C ALA A 268 -12.69 20.32 15.08
N ASP A 269 -13.40 19.27 15.50
CA ASP A 269 -13.22 18.63 16.81
C ASP A 269 -12.13 17.55 16.79
N LEU A 270 -11.60 17.22 15.60
CA LEU A 270 -10.65 16.12 15.41
C LEU A 270 -9.41 16.21 16.31
N PRO A 271 -8.71 17.35 16.46
CA PRO A 271 -7.53 17.42 17.31
C PRO A 271 -7.79 16.99 18.76
N GLY A 272 -8.84 17.54 19.39
CA GLY A 272 -9.18 17.21 20.78
C GLY A 272 -9.64 15.77 20.96
N VAL A 273 -10.33 15.20 19.97
CA VAL A 273 -10.72 13.78 19.99
C VAL A 273 -9.51 12.87 19.81
N LEU A 274 -8.56 13.20 18.94
CA LEU A 274 -7.32 12.42 18.78
C LEU A 274 -6.47 12.46 20.05
N ASP A 275 -6.37 13.60 20.74
CA ASP A 275 -5.65 13.72 22.01
C ASP A 275 -6.28 12.85 23.11
N ALA A 276 -7.62 12.90 23.22
CA ALA A 276 -8.36 12.09 24.19
C ALA A 276 -8.23 10.59 23.90
N LEU A 277 -8.35 10.18 22.63
CA LEU A 277 -8.19 8.79 22.22
C LEU A 277 -6.75 8.30 22.39
N GLY A 278 -5.76 9.15 22.10
CA GLY A 278 -4.35 8.82 22.26
C GLY A 278 -3.90 8.69 23.72
N SER A 279 -4.63 9.32 24.64
CA SER A 279 -4.39 9.22 26.09
C SER A 279 -4.98 7.97 26.73
N ASP A 280 -5.90 7.28 26.04
CA ASP A 280 -6.49 6.02 26.52
C ASP A 280 -5.58 4.84 26.16
N GLU A 281 -5.03 4.17 27.18
CA GLU A 281 -4.11 3.05 27.00
C GLU A 281 -4.72 1.83 26.31
N ASN A 282 -6.06 1.72 26.30
CA ASN A 282 -6.76 0.64 25.60
C ASN A 282 -6.75 0.84 24.09
N ASN A 283 -6.64 2.07 23.60
CA ASN A 283 -6.50 2.32 22.17
C ASN A 283 -5.10 1.94 21.72
N ARG A 284 -5.01 1.03 20.74
CA ARG A 284 -3.74 0.47 20.25
C ARG A 284 -3.42 0.96 18.86
N LEU A 285 -4.42 0.96 17.96
CA LEU A 285 -4.28 1.49 16.59
C LEU A 285 -5.36 2.54 16.32
N MET A 286 -5.03 3.53 15.49
CA MET A 286 -5.94 4.61 15.14
C MET A 286 -5.74 5.06 13.69
N SER A 287 -6.83 5.40 13.02
CA SER A 287 -6.81 6.11 11.74
C SER A 287 -8.03 6.99 11.60
N ALA A 288 -7.93 8.06 10.79
CA ALA A 288 -9.02 8.99 10.56
C ALA A 288 -9.16 9.28 9.08
N ASP A 289 -10.42 9.27 8.60
CA ASP A 289 -10.77 9.62 7.23
C ASP A 289 -11.63 10.89 7.24
N LEU A 290 -11.27 11.86 6.41
CA LEU A 290 -12.05 13.08 6.22
C LEU A 290 -13.10 12.91 5.13
N ALA A 291 -14.26 13.54 5.32
CA ALA A 291 -15.34 13.54 4.35
C ALA A 291 -14.91 14.19 3.04
N THR A 292 -14.77 13.38 1.99
CA THR A 292 -14.45 13.85 0.63
C THR A 292 -15.72 14.17 -0.20
N ALA A 293 -16.88 14.15 0.44
CA ALA A 293 -18.19 14.39 -0.16
C ALA A 293 -19.01 15.37 0.68
N GLY A 294 -19.91 16.11 0.05
CA GLY A 294 -20.85 17.02 0.73
C GLY A 294 -20.34 18.45 0.89
N SER A 295 -21.09 19.25 1.66
CA SER A 295 -20.77 20.64 1.98
C SER A 295 -20.94 20.89 3.48
N PRO A 296 -19.93 21.43 4.19
CA PRO A 296 -18.60 21.78 3.65
C PRO A 296 -17.75 20.54 3.35
N LEU A 297 -16.89 20.63 2.32
CA LEU A 297 -15.88 19.62 2.02
C LEU A 297 -14.93 19.48 3.22
N LEU A 298 -14.55 18.24 3.58
CA LEU A 298 -13.76 17.94 4.79
C LEU A 298 -14.43 18.41 6.10
N GLY A 299 -15.76 18.64 6.11
CA GLY A 299 -16.49 19.12 7.28
C GLY A 299 -16.69 18.09 8.38
N GLU A 300 -16.65 16.80 8.03
CA GLU A 300 -16.81 15.67 8.94
C GLU A 300 -15.58 14.76 8.87
N ALA A 301 -15.32 14.03 9.95
CA ALA A 301 -14.31 12.99 10.04
C ALA A 301 -14.93 11.70 10.59
N VAL A 302 -14.45 10.56 10.11
CA VAL A 302 -14.66 9.26 10.75
C VAL A 302 -13.33 8.82 11.35
N VAL A 303 -13.30 8.57 12.65
CA VAL A 303 -12.15 8.04 13.38
C VAL A 303 -12.41 6.58 13.70
N TYR A 304 -11.44 5.73 13.35
CA TYR A 304 -11.41 4.31 13.66
C TYR A 304 -10.36 4.04 14.71
N THR A 305 -10.75 3.34 15.77
CA THR A 305 -9.85 2.89 16.82
C THR A 305 -9.93 1.38 16.98
N TYR A 306 -8.78 0.72 17.07
CA TYR A 306 -8.69 -0.67 17.52
C TYR A 306 -8.30 -0.67 18.98
N ALA A 307 -9.24 -1.03 19.84
CA ALA A 307 -9.11 -0.97 21.29
C ALA A 307 -9.06 -2.37 21.91
N ARG A 308 -8.31 -2.54 22.99
CA ARG A 308 -8.43 -3.72 23.86
C ARG A 308 -9.82 -3.74 24.50
N PHE A 309 -10.33 -4.93 24.78
CA PHE A 309 -11.58 -5.12 25.51
C PHE A 309 -11.37 -6.13 26.66
N PRO A 310 -12.25 -6.16 27.67
CA PRO A 310 -12.08 -7.07 28.81
C PRO A 310 -11.94 -8.53 28.36
N GLY A 311 -10.82 -9.17 28.73
CA GLY A 311 -10.49 -10.55 28.37
C GLY A 311 -9.76 -10.73 27.04
N SER A 312 -9.52 -9.67 26.26
CA SER A 312 -8.94 -9.79 24.91
C SER A 312 -7.46 -10.20 24.88
N VAL A 313 -6.77 -10.10 26.01
CA VAL A 313 -5.36 -10.51 26.15
C VAL A 313 -5.22 -12.04 26.22
N ASP A 314 -6.21 -12.71 26.82
CA ASP A 314 -6.22 -14.18 26.97
C ASP A 314 -7.01 -14.87 25.84
N GLU A 315 -7.64 -14.09 24.96
CA GLU A 315 -8.45 -14.61 23.86
C GLU A 315 -7.56 -15.23 22.78
N PRO A 316 -7.85 -16.47 22.34
CA PRO A 316 -7.05 -17.12 21.31
C PRO A 316 -7.13 -16.34 19.99
N VAL A 317 -5.96 -15.99 19.47
CA VAL A 317 -5.83 -15.32 18.19
C VAL A 317 -6.25 -16.29 17.06
N PRO A 318 -7.26 -15.96 16.24
CA PRO A 318 -7.64 -16.77 15.09
C PRO A 318 -6.58 -16.69 13.98
N ALA A 319 -6.54 -17.70 13.12
CA ALA A 319 -5.69 -17.68 11.93
C ALA A 319 -5.95 -16.44 11.07
N LEU A 320 -4.88 -15.90 10.47
CA LEU A 320 -4.98 -14.79 9.51
C LEU A 320 -5.96 -15.15 8.39
N ARG A 321 -6.81 -14.19 8.04
CA ARG A 321 -7.79 -14.40 6.97
C ARG A 321 -7.09 -14.21 5.63
N HIS A 322 -7.52 -15.01 4.65
CA HIS A 322 -7.25 -14.64 3.26
C HIS A 322 -8.26 -13.58 2.87
N GLU A 323 -7.79 -12.40 2.46
CA GLU A 323 -8.67 -11.32 2.02
C GLU A 323 -8.91 -11.49 0.51
N PRO A 324 -10.09 -12.00 0.08
CA PRO A 324 -10.35 -12.13 -1.34
C PRO A 324 -10.50 -10.74 -1.97
N ASP A 325 -10.17 -10.64 -3.25
CA ASP A 325 -10.59 -9.52 -4.07
C ASP A 325 -12.10 -9.29 -3.89
N SER A 326 -12.49 -8.04 -3.67
CA SER A 326 -13.90 -7.67 -3.45
C SER A 326 -14.41 -6.82 -4.61
N PRO A 327 -14.98 -7.45 -5.67
CA PRO A 327 -15.66 -6.76 -6.76
C PRO A 327 -16.64 -5.65 -6.34
N PRO A 328 -17.50 -5.84 -5.30
CA PRO A 328 -18.46 -4.81 -4.90
C PRO A 328 -17.79 -3.59 -4.25
N ALA A 329 -16.78 -3.83 -3.40
CA ALA A 329 -15.93 -2.79 -2.80
C ALA A 329 -15.23 -1.97 -3.88
N ARG A 330 -14.61 -2.68 -4.84
CA ARG A 330 -13.91 -2.11 -5.98
C ARG A 330 -14.84 -1.24 -6.83
N PHE A 331 -16.03 -1.76 -7.13
CA PHE A 331 -17.05 -1.05 -7.88
C PHE A 331 -17.42 0.27 -7.21
N LEU A 332 -17.74 0.25 -5.92
CA LEU A 332 -18.18 1.44 -5.19
C LEU A 332 -17.06 2.49 -5.08
N PHE A 333 -15.83 2.08 -4.79
CA PHE A 333 -14.70 3.00 -4.76
C PHE A 333 -14.46 3.64 -6.11
N ASN A 334 -14.44 2.86 -7.19
CA ASN A 334 -14.22 3.40 -8.52
C ASN A 334 -15.35 4.35 -8.95
N LEU A 335 -16.59 3.98 -8.66
CA LEU A 335 -17.75 4.84 -8.90
C LEU A 335 -17.61 6.18 -8.16
N SER A 336 -17.10 6.17 -6.91
CA SER A 336 -16.92 7.39 -6.11
C SER A 336 -15.95 8.40 -6.73
N ARG A 337 -15.06 7.99 -7.63
CA ARG A 337 -14.10 8.88 -8.29
C ARG A 337 -14.75 9.85 -9.28
N HIS A 338 -15.97 9.53 -9.73
CA HIS A 338 -16.75 10.36 -10.66
C HIS A 338 -17.53 11.48 -9.96
N GLY A 339 -17.44 11.62 -8.64
CA GLY A 339 -17.96 12.76 -7.90
C GLY A 339 -19.44 12.64 -7.48
N GLY A 340 -19.91 13.65 -6.74
CA GLY A 340 -21.33 13.88 -6.46
C GLY A 340 -21.99 12.75 -5.68
N VAL A 341 -23.04 12.15 -6.27
CA VAL A 341 -23.87 11.11 -5.63
C VAL A 341 -23.04 9.88 -5.24
N ALA A 342 -22.02 9.52 -6.04
CA ALA A 342 -21.21 8.34 -5.76
C ALA A 342 -20.28 8.52 -4.56
N GLN A 343 -19.69 9.71 -4.41
CA GLN A 343 -18.91 10.07 -3.22
C GLN A 343 -19.79 10.11 -1.98
N TRP A 344 -20.99 10.69 -2.11
CA TRP A 344 -21.98 10.71 -1.04
C TRP A 344 -22.39 9.28 -0.64
N LEU A 345 -22.70 8.41 -1.61
CA LEU A 345 -23.04 7.01 -1.36
C LEU A 345 -21.89 6.28 -0.66
N LYS A 346 -20.66 6.44 -1.14
CA LYS A 346 -19.45 5.88 -0.49
C LYS A 346 -19.36 6.32 0.97
N TRP A 347 -19.46 7.63 1.22
CA TRP A 347 -19.40 8.22 2.56
C TRP A 347 -20.51 7.71 3.47
N THR A 348 -21.76 7.69 2.99
CA THR A 348 -22.91 7.19 3.74
C THR A 348 -22.77 5.71 4.08
N LEU A 349 -22.25 4.89 3.15
CA LEU A 349 -21.99 3.48 3.43
C LEU A 349 -20.91 3.30 4.49
N GLN A 350 -19.80 4.07 4.42
CA GLN A 350 -18.75 4.10 5.45
C GLN A 350 -19.30 4.49 6.81
N ARG A 351 -20.02 5.61 6.87
CA ARG A 351 -20.51 6.19 8.10
C ARG A 351 -21.58 5.32 8.77
N ASP A 352 -22.59 4.89 8.00
CA ASP A 352 -23.85 4.39 8.56
C ASP A 352 -24.03 2.88 8.40
N LEU A 353 -23.59 2.28 7.28
CA LEU A 353 -23.86 0.86 7.05
C LEU A 353 -22.77 -0.03 7.66
N LEU A 354 -21.51 0.25 7.35
CA LEU A 354 -20.38 -0.64 7.65
C LEU A 354 -20.23 -1.03 9.13
N PRO A 355 -20.45 -0.13 10.11
CA PRO A 355 -20.40 -0.49 11.54
C PRO A 355 -21.41 -1.56 11.95
N ARG A 356 -22.52 -1.71 11.20
CA ARG A 356 -23.64 -2.60 11.56
C ARG A 356 -23.51 -4.01 10.97
N VAL A 357 -22.65 -4.20 9.96
CA VAL A 357 -22.58 -5.44 9.17
C VAL A 357 -21.31 -6.26 9.42
N ARG A 358 -20.33 -5.73 10.13
CA ARG A 358 -19.02 -6.39 10.33
C ARG A 358 -18.78 -6.72 11.79
N GLN A 359 -18.08 -7.84 12.02
CA GLN A 359 -17.57 -8.23 13.33
C GLN A 359 -16.43 -7.29 13.73
N CYS A 360 -16.52 -6.72 14.93
CA CYS A 360 -15.58 -5.73 15.42
C CYS A 360 -14.30 -6.34 15.99
N ASP A 361 -14.26 -7.65 16.26
CA ASP A 361 -13.14 -8.26 16.98
C ASP A 361 -12.15 -8.91 16.01
N THR A 362 -10.88 -8.52 16.11
CA THR A 362 -9.81 -8.92 15.19
C THR A 362 -8.45 -8.93 15.88
N SER A 363 -7.49 -9.70 15.37
CA SER A 363 -6.12 -9.67 15.92
C SER A 363 -5.36 -8.43 15.45
N ARG A 364 -4.30 -8.03 16.17
CA ARG A 364 -3.40 -6.97 15.77
C ARG A 364 -2.83 -7.19 14.36
N ASN A 365 -2.33 -8.39 14.06
CA ASN A 365 -1.79 -8.68 12.73
C ASN A 365 -2.87 -8.53 11.65
N GLU A 366 -4.07 -9.01 11.92
CA GLU A 366 -5.19 -8.86 10.98
C GLU A 366 -5.60 -7.38 10.83
N ALA A 367 -5.60 -6.57 11.90
CA ALA A 367 -5.89 -5.14 11.82
C ALA A 367 -4.82 -4.33 11.06
N LEU A 368 -3.55 -4.76 11.12
CA LEU A 368 -2.45 -4.15 10.37
C LEU A 368 -2.45 -4.58 8.88
N ARG A 369 -2.94 -5.78 8.56
CA ARG A 369 -3.13 -6.26 7.18
C ARG A 369 -4.39 -5.69 6.54
N ALA A 370 -5.50 -5.78 7.24
CA ALA A 370 -6.82 -5.37 6.76
C ALA A 370 -7.11 -3.96 7.26
N ALA A 371 -6.73 -2.93 6.52
CA ALA A 371 -7.08 -1.56 6.89
C ALA A 371 -7.50 -0.75 5.67
N GLU A 372 -8.80 -0.55 5.46
CA GLU A 372 -9.62 0.62 5.85
C GLU A 372 -10.92 0.01 6.39
N ALA A 373 -11.73 0.75 7.14
CA ALA A 373 -13.02 0.22 7.56
C ALA A 373 -13.94 0.08 6.34
N CYS A 374 -13.83 -1.08 5.72
CA CYS A 374 -14.88 -1.83 5.08
C CYS A 374 -15.30 -1.42 3.67
N LEU A 375 -14.67 -0.44 3.00
CA LEU A 375 -14.97 -0.20 1.58
C LEU A 375 -13.93 -0.72 0.60
N VAL A 376 -12.65 -0.69 0.93
CA VAL A 376 -11.57 -1.24 0.10
C VAL A 376 -10.41 -1.51 1.04
N ALA A 377 -9.83 -2.71 1.04
CA ALA A 377 -8.60 -2.92 1.78
C ALA A 377 -7.46 -2.13 1.12
N ARG A 378 -6.64 -1.39 1.87
CA ARG A 378 -5.50 -0.63 1.30
C ARG A 378 -4.50 -1.50 0.52
N ASN A 379 -4.54 -2.82 0.71
CA ASN A 379 -3.68 -3.80 0.04
C ASN A 379 -4.33 -4.47 -1.19
N GLN A 380 -5.58 -4.12 -1.53
CA GLN A 380 -6.22 -4.62 -2.75
C GLN A 380 -5.57 -4.01 -4.00
N ALA A 381 -5.55 -4.79 -5.08
CA ALA A 381 -4.96 -4.41 -6.36
C ALA A 381 -5.47 -3.06 -6.91
N MET A 382 -6.66 -2.61 -6.50
CA MET A 382 -7.20 -1.30 -6.88
C MET A 382 -6.40 -0.11 -6.32
N TYR A 383 -5.83 -0.19 -5.12
CA TYR A 383 -4.96 0.88 -4.58
C TYR A 383 -3.63 0.99 -5.36
N SER A 384 -3.22 -0.11 -6.01
CA SER A 384 -2.06 -0.15 -6.90
C SER A 384 -2.39 0.05 -8.39
N ASP A 385 -3.67 0.11 -8.77
CA ASP A 385 -4.09 0.14 -10.17
C ASP A 385 -4.41 1.56 -10.63
N LEU A 386 -3.39 2.21 -11.21
CA LEU A 386 -3.53 3.56 -11.75
C LEU A 386 -4.22 3.59 -13.12
N THR A 387 -4.48 2.45 -13.78
CA THR A 387 -5.22 2.47 -15.08
C THR A 387 -6.62 3.08 -14.94
N LEU A 388 -7.17 3.05 -13.73
CA LEU A 388 -8.44 3.66 -13.36
C LEU A 388 -8.36 5.19 -13.13
N LEU A 389 -7.16 5.79 -12.98
CA LEU A 389 -6.94 7.26 -12.94
C LEU A 389 -7.04 7.94 -14.31
N HIS A 390 -7.17 7.16 -15.39
CA HIS A 390 -7.19 7.69 -16.76
C HIS A 390 -8.54 8.23 -17.22
N HIS A 391 -9.57 8.28 -16.37
CA HIS A 391 -10.80 8.99 -16.70
C HIS A 391 -10.66 10.49 -16.43
N LYS A 392 -10.02 11.20 -17.36
CA LYS A 392 -10.20 12.64 -17.60
C LYS A 392 -10.26 12.92 -19.08
#